data_AF-L8WU93-F1
#
_entry.id   AF-L8WU93-F1
#
_cell.length_a   1.000
_cell.length_b   1.000
_cell.length_c   1.000
_cell.angle_alpha   90.00
_cell.angle_beta   90.00
_cell.angle_gamma   90.00
#
_symmetry.space_group_name_H-M   'P 1'
#
loop_
_entity.id
_entity.type
_entity.pdbx_description
1 polymer ?
#
loop_
_entity_poly.entity_id
_entity_poly.type
_entity_poly.pdbx_seq_one_letter_code
_entity_poly.pdbx_strand_id
1 'polypeptide(L)'
;MAKLKQRGKSGAAKAYITRSSAIKKLQCIFPREPRHRKRANKGSSAPTTFYYAKDIAYLTHEPILRKLREHKAFAKKLARRTSLYTHWIIL
;
A
#
# COMPACT_ATOMS: atom_id res chain seq x y z
N MET A 1 11.31 22.05 -28.61
CA MET A 1 11.48 22.46 -27.19
C MET A 1 10.84 21.42 -26.27
N ALA A 2 11.46 21.06 -25.14
CA ALA A 2 10.89 20.10 -24.19
C ALA A 2 9.70 20.71 -23.42
N LYS A 3 8.63 19.92 -23.20
CA LYS A 3 7.44 20.37 -22.45
C LYS A 3 7.79 20.74 -21.00
N LEU A 4 7.21 21.84 -20.52
CA LEU A 4 7.32 22.29 -19.12
C LEU A 4 6.85 21.20 -18.15
N LYS A 5 7.70 20.89 -17.16
CA LYS A 5 7.45 19.81 -16.20
C LYS A 5 6.52 20.28 -15.08
N GLN A 6 5.44 19.53 -14.85
CA GLN A 6 4.51 19.83 -13.75
C GLN A 6 5.16 19.61 -12.38
N ARG A 7 4.87 20.53 -11.46
CA ARG A 7 5.34 20.47 -10.06
C ARG A 7 4.82 19.20 -9.38
N GLY A 8 5.64 18.61 -8.51
CA GLY A 8 5.27 17.40 -7.75
C GLY A 8 5.34 16.07 -8.52
N LYS A 9 5.68 16.07 -9.81
CA LYS A 9 5.86 14.84 -10.61
C LYS A 9 7.30 14.30 -10.65
N SER A 10 8.24 14.92 -9.92
CA SER A 10 9.63 14.48 -9.87
C SER A 10 10.33 14.75 -8.55
N GLY A 11 11.50 14.14 -8.37
CA GLY A 11 12.29 14.23 -7.15
C GLY A 11 11.63 13.50 -6.00
N ALA A 12 11.73 14.06 -4.79
CA ALA A 12 11.17 13.48 -3.57
C ALA A 12 9.66 13.18 -3.69
N ALA A 13 8.89 14.03 -4.40
CA ALA A 13 7.46 13.83 -4.59
C ALA A 13 7.11 12.56 -5.39
N LYS A 14 8.03 12.07 -6.25
CA LYS A 14 7.87 10.81 -6.99
C LYS A 14 8.50 9.63 -6.26
N ALA A 15 9.58 9.88 -5.51
CA ALA A 15 10.32 8.84 -4.81
C ALA A 15 9.56 8.27 -3.60
N TYR A 16 8.74 9.09 -2.93
CA TYR A 16 8.04 8.70 -1.71
C TYR A 16 6.52 8.58 -1.92
N ILE A 17 5.93 7.64 -1.20
CA ILE A 17 4.50 7.36 -1.16
C ILE A 17 4.03 7.46 0.30
N THR A 18 2.83 7.99 0.52
CA THR A 18 2.23 8.12 1.86
C THR A 18 1.72 6.78 2.37
N ARG A 19 1.64 6.63 3.70
CA ARG A 19 1.13 5.42 4.38
C ARG A 19 -0.17 4.88 3.82
N SER A 20 -1.18 5.72 3.63
CA SER A 20 -2.49 5.28 3.13
C SER A 20 -2.41 4.69 1.73
N SER A 21 -1.49 5.20 0.90
CA SER A 21 -1.26 4.69 -0.46
C SER A 21 -0.41 3.42 -0.46
N ALA A 22 0.52 3.28 0.49
CA ALA A 22 1.33 2.08 0.68
C ALA A 22 0.50 0.90 1.19
N ILE A 23 -0.34 1.11 2.22
CA ILE A 23 -1.19 0.05 2.83
C ILE A 23 -2.15 -0.57 1.82
N LYS A 24 -2.70 0.24 0.91
CA LYS A 24 -3.57 -0.25 -0.18
C LYS A 24 -2.84 -1.24 -1.10
N LYS A 25 -1.51 -1.12 -1.21
CA LYS A 25 -0.68 -1.99 -2.05
C LYS A 25 -0.10 -3.16 -1.28
N LEU A 26 0.38 -2.92 -0.06
CA LEU A 26 1.18 -3.84 0.77
C LEU A 26 0.91 -3.57 2.25
N GLN A 27 0.71 -4.63 3.05
CA GLN A 27 0.23 -4.47 4.42
C GLN A 27 1.33 -4.14 5.45
N CYS A 28 2.61 -4.46 5.18
CA CYS A 28 3.71 -4.25 6.13
C CYS A 28 4.99 -3.87 5.38
N ILE A 29 5.47 -2.63 5.55
CA ILE A 29 6.76 -2.15 5.01
C ILE A 29 7.41 -1.24 6.06
N PHE A 30 8.74 -1.16 6.09
CA PHE A 30 9.46 -0.25 6.95
C PHE A 30 9.32 1.20 6.47
N PRO A 31 8.99 2.14 7.37
CA PRO A 31 8.91 3.55 7.03
C PRO A 31 10.29 4.13 6.77
N ARG A 32 10.36 5.13 5.89
CA ARG A 32 11.59 5.84 5.53
C ARG A 32 11.36 7.33 5.68
N GLU A 33 12.32 8.02 6.28
CA GLU A 33 12.22 9.46 6.47
C GLU A 33 12.85 10.22 5.30
N PRO A 34 12.09 11.06 4.57
CA PRO A 34 12.61 11.80 3.44
C PRO A 34 13.44 12.99 3.91
N ARG A 35 14.60 13.22 3.27
CA ARG A 35 15.47 14.39 3.52
C ARG A 35 14.73 15.73 3.48
N HIS A 36 13.71 15.85 2.62
CA HIS A 36 12.86 17.05 2.52
C HIS A 36 11.37 16.70 2.56
N ARG A 37 10.80 16.67 3.77
CA ARG A 37 9.39 16.28 4.03
C ARG A 37 8.37 17.11 3.24
N LYS A 38 8.51 18.44 3.22
CA LYS A 38 7.59 19.33 2.49
C LYS A 38 7.55 19.02 0.98
N ARG A 39 8.69 18.67 0.37
CA ARG A 39 8.75 18.32 -1.05
C ARG A 39 8.13 16.94 -1.33
N ALA A 40 8.32 15.97 -0.45
CA ALA A 40 7.70 14.66 -0.55
C ALA A 40 6.16 14.72 -0.39
N ASN A 41 5.68 15.59 0.51
CA ASN A 41 4.26 15.77 0.79
C ASN A 41 3.58 16.83 -0.10
N LYS A 42 4.14 17.12 -1.28
CA LYS A 42 3.58 18.08 -2.25
C LYS A 42 3.24 19.46 -1.65
N GLY A 43 4.03 19.94 -0.69
CA GLY A 43 3.86 21.23 -0.03
C GLY A 43 3.21 21.16 1.37
N SER A 44 2.60 20.04 1.75
CA SER A 44 2.00 19.90 3.08
C SER A 44 3.03 19.66 4.18
N SER A 45 2.84 20.29 5.33
CA SER A 45 3.69 20.10 6.52
C SER A 45 3.10 19.08 7.52
N ALA A 46 1.97 18.45 7.18
CA ALA A 46 1.29 17.52 8.08
C ALA A 46 2.17 16.29 8.42
N PRO A 47 2.13 15.80 9.67
CA PRO A 47 2.87 14.61 10.09
C PRO A 47 2.34 13.40 9.32
N THR A 48 3.18 12.88 8.43
CA THR A 48 2.88 11.75 7.57
C THR A 48 4.07 10.81 7.51
N THR A 49 3.78 9.51 7.49
CA THR A 49 4.78 8.47 7.29
C THR A 49 4.97 8.20 5.81
N PHE A 50 6.23 8.15 5.37
CA PHE A 50 6.60 7.94 3.98
C PHE A 50 7.26 6.57 3.77
N TYR A 51 7.10 6.07 2.56
CA TYR A 51 7.66 4.81 2.07
C TYR A 51 8.28 5.06 0.70
N TYR A 52 9.32 4.33 0.33
CA TYR A 52 9.86 4.44 -1.03
C TYR A 52 8.94 3.76 -2.04
N ALA A 53 8.70 4.46 -3.15
CA ALA A 53 7.94 3.93 -4.27
C ALA A 53 8.62 2.71 -4.89
N LYS A 54 9.96 2.68 -4.91
CA LYS A 54 10.76 1.57 -5.45
C LYS A 54 10.56 0.28 -4.64
N ASP A 55 10.65 0.37 -3.32
CA ASP A 55 10.48 -0.77 -2.42
C ASP A 55 9.06 -1.37 -2.56
N ILE A 56 8.05 -0.51 -2.64
CA ILE A 56 6.67 -0.92 -2.89
C ILE A 56 6.53 -1.64 -4.23
N ALA A 57 7.14 -1.11 -5.30
CA ALA A 57 7.07 -1.72 -6.63
C ALA A 57 7.74 -3.10 -6.63
N TYR A 58 8.95 -3.20 -6.07
CA TYR A 58 9.67 -4.46 -5.94
C TYR A 58 8.83 -5.52 -5.22
N LEU A 59 8.32 -5.19 -4.03
CA LEU A 59 7.52 -6.11 -3.25
C LEU A 59 6.20 -6.49 -3.94
N THR A 60 5.60 -5.60 -4.75
CA THR A 60 4.33 -5.91 -5.42
C THR A 60 4.47 -7.07 -6.43
N HIS A 61 5.66 -7.28 -6.98
CA HIS A 61 5.95 -8.34 -7.94
C HIS A 61 6.42 -9.66 -7.31
N GLU A 62 6.58 -9.70 -5.98
CA GLU A 62 6.99 -10.92 -5.29
C GLU A 62 5.88 -11.99 -5.35
N PRO A 63 6.15 -13.21 -5.86
CA PRO A 63 5.13 -14.24 -6.07
C PRO A 63 4.50 -14.73 -4.77
N ILE A 64 5.20 -14.59 -3.64
CA ILE A 64 4.70 -14.99 -2.32
C ILE A 64 3.47 -14.18 -1.91
N LEU A 65 3.40 -12.90 -2.28
CA LEU A 65 2.25 -12.04 -1.96
C LEU A 65 0.99 -12.50 -2.69
N ARG A 66 1.12 -13.07 -3.88
CA ARG A 66 -0.01 -13.64 -4.61
C ARG A 66 -0.60 -14.83 -3.85
N LYS A 67 0.26 -15.78 -3.44
CA LYS A 67 -0.15 -16.95 -2.65
C LYS A 67 -0.82 -16.54 -1.33
N LEU A 68 -0.24 -15.59 -0.60
CA LEU A 68 -0.82 -15.11 0.66
C LEU A 68 -2.22 -14.47 0.47
N ARG A 69 -2.44 -13.75 -0.63
CA ARG A 69 -3.76 -13.19 -0.97
C ARG A 69 -4.79 -14.28 -1.30
N GLU A 70 -4.38 -15.30 -2.04
CA GLU A 70 -5.22 -16.46 -2.37
C GLU A 70 -5.64 -17.21 -1.09
N HIS A 71 -4.70 -17.48 -0.18
CA HIS A 71 -5.00 -18.11 1.11
C HIS A 71 -5.94 -17.28 1.97
N LYS A 72 -5.77 -15.94 2.02
CA LYS A 72 -6.67 -15.05 2.75
C LYS A 72 -8.09 -15.04 2.16
N ALA A 73 -8.21 -15.04 0.83
CA ALA A 73 -9.50 -15.12 0.16
C ALA A 73 -10.18 -16.47 0.42
N PHE A 74 -9.41 -17.56 0.43
CA PHE A 74 -9.91 -18.90 0.78
C PHE A 74 -10.41 -18.98 2.23
N ALA A 75 -9.62 -18.50 3.20
CA ALA A 75 -10.02 -18.44 4.60
C ALA A 75 -11.32 -17.65 4.80
N LYS A 76 -11.51 -16.55 4.07
CA LYS A 76 -12.74 -15.76 4.11
C LYS A 76 -13.95 -16.53 3.54
N LYS A 77 -13.77 -17.34 2.50
CA LYS A 77 -14.83 -18.21 1.95
C LYS A 77 -15.22 -19.29 2.95
N LEU A 78 -14.25 -19.92 3.60
CA LEU A 78 -14.50 -20.92 4.65
C LEU A 78 -15.27 -20.31 5.82
N ALA A 79 -14.79 -19.20 6.38
CA ALA A 79 -15.45 -18.53 7.50
C ALA A 79 -16.91 -18.17 7.21
N ARG A 80 -17.20 -17.69 5.98
CA ARG A 80 -18.58 -17.43 5.54
C ARG A 80 -19.43 -18.70 5.51
N ARG A 81 -18.89 -19.80 4.99
CA ARG A 81 -19.62 -21.07 4.92
C ARG A 81 -19.88 -21.64 6.31
N THR A 82 -18.87 -21.64 7.18
CA THR A 82 -19.00 -22.07 8.58
C THR A 82 -20.08 -21.27 9.30
N SER A 83 -20.08 -19.95 9.16
CA SER A 83 -21.10 -19.08 9.78
C SER A 83 -22.52 -19.36 9.30
N LEU A 84 -22.71 -19.74 8.04
CA LEU A 84 -24.02 -20.09 7.49
C LEU A 84 -24.48 -21.47 7.98
N TYR A 85 -23.59 -22.46 8.03
CA TYR A 85 -23.89 -23.80 8.57
C TYR A 85 -24.23 -23.75 10.06
N THR A 86 -23.50 -22.97 10.86
CA THR A 86 -23.82 -22.82 12.29
C THR A 86 -25.20 -22.19 12.49
N HIS A 87 -25.57 -21.22 11.64
CA HIS A 87 -26.90 -20.62 11.71
C HIS A 87 -28.02 -21.58 11.25
N TRP A 88 -27.70 -22.50 10.32
CA TRP A 88 -28.65 -23.52 9.83
C TRP A 88 -28.79 -24.74 10.75
N ILE A 89 -27.80 -25.02 11.60
CA ILE A 89 -27.83 -26.12 12.59
C ILE A 89 -28.53 -25.69 13.89
N ILE A 90 -28.50 -24.39 14.20
CA ILE A 90 -29.10 -23.82 15.43
C ILE A 90 -30.58 -23.45 15.22
N LEU A 91 -31.05 -23.41 13.96
CA LEU A 91 -32.47 -23.29 13.58
C LEU A 91 -33.05 -24.67 13.28
#